data_AF-A0A2V5KAZ4-F1
#
_entry.id   AF-A0A2V5KAZ4-F1
#
_cell.length_a   1.000
_cell.length_b   1.000
_cell.length_c   1.000
_cell.angle_alpha   90.00
_cell.angle_beta   90.00
_cell.angle_gamma   90.00
#
_symmetry.space_group_name_H-M   'P 1'
#
loop_
_entity.id
_entity.type
_entity.pdbx_description
1 polymer ?
#
loop_
_entity_poly.entity_id
_entity_poly.type
_entity_poly.pdbx_seq_one_letter_code
_entity_poly.pdbx_strand_id
1 'polypeptide(L)'
;MSVKINGVVKRVIASYETSGGQRITRIFPTAGQLSEALATKPDGIRIEAQDIGDSVKMDLPAAPLLHALEVRPDALLEWSVNGNGLRIPLNILQGVPKEATVTFGIAAAAGSVSDAGNGAIARARGVPLLPHPVVYSLQANDGSSIDWGRTYATLTVALPESANPDQATAVRIDENGRMRFAPAVFSKDGSPLVTIRSPYNGAYSVLRSDHSFADLNGHWAQKDIVLMANKLLVEGRTQDRFVPDDPISRAEFAAMLMRSLGLDDEPDGSAPFRDVAPGAWYAGAVRAAQQHQLIGGFEDGTFRPEAPITREQMAVMIVRAMEYAGHAPNANGAATRTFADESDIAPWADAAVGRLIGASIIRGLTETKFGPREYVSRAQGAVLLKRMLQAMQFINP
;
A
#
# COMPACT_ATOMS: atom_id res chain seq x y z
N MET A 1 4.83 -33.50 8.05
CA MET A 1 5.35 -32.71 6.92
C MET A 1 6.65 -32.02 7.33
N SER A 2 7.52 -31.65 6.39
CA SER A 2 8.77 -30.94 6.70
C SER A 2 8.66 -29.47 6.32
N VAL A 3 9.13 -28.57 7.19
CA VAL A 3 9.27 -27.14 6.94
C VAL A 3 10.65 -26.68 7.40
N LYS A 4 11.11 -25.52 6.94
CA LYS A 4 12.31 -24.87 7.51
C LYS A 4 11.86 -23.81 8.50
N ILE A 5 12.39 -23.86 9.73
CA ILE A 5 12.22 -22.82 10.74
C ILE A 5 13.59 -22.23 11.02
N ASN A 6 13.78 -20.93 10.74
CA ASN A 6 15.05 -20.21 10.83
C ASN A 6 16.21 -20.84 10.03
N GLY A 7 15.88 -21.58 8.97
CA GLY A 7 16.79 -22.33 8.11
C GLY A 7 16.99 -23.81 8.51
N VAL A 8 16.48 -24.22 9.67
CA VAL A 8 16.59 -25.60 10.17
C VAL A 8 15.36 -26.41 9.77
N VAL A 9 15.58 -27.59 9.18
CA VAL A 9 14.48 -28.49 8.81
C VAL A 9 13.83 -29.08 10.07
N LYS A 10 12.52 -28.90 10.21
CA LYS A 10 11.71 -29.40 11.32
C LYS A 10 10.51 -30.19 10.78
N ARG A 11 10.13 -31.25 11.49
CA ARG A 11 8.88 -31.98 11.22
C ARG A 11 7.73 -31.32 11.96
N VAL A 12 6.66 -31.03 11.25
CA VAL A 12 5.41 -30.46 11.79
C VAL A 12 4.23 -31.36 11.46
N ILE A 13 3.22 -31.29 12.32
CA ILE A 13 1.91 -31.89 12.03
C ILE A 13 1.27 -31.09 10.89
N ALA A 14 0.55 -31.80 10.02
CA ALA A 14 -0.25 -31.19 8.98
C ALA A 14 -1.62 -31.87 8.91
N SER A 15 -2.66 -31.10 8.61
CA SER A 15 -3.99 -31.59 8.27
C SER A 15 -4.42 -31.02 6.92
N TYR A 16 -5.50 -31.56 6.37
CA TYR A 16 -6.07 -31.11 5.11
C TYR A 16 -7.55 -30.85 5.29
N GLU A 17 -8.01 -29.73 4.78
CA GLU A 17 -9.42 -29.38 4.69
C GLU A 17 -9.77 -29.02 3.23
N THR A 18 -11.03 -29.20 2.85
CA THR A 18 -11.53 -28.77 1.55
C THR A 18 -12.50 -27.62 1.78
N SER A 19 -12.24 -26.48 1.13
CA SER A 19 -13.11 -25.32 1.17
C SER A 19 -13.22 -24.71 -0.21
N GLY A 20 -14.44 -24.39 -0.67
CA GLY A 20 -14.66 -23.81 -2.00
C GLY A 20 -14.13 -24.66 -3.17
N GLY A 21 -14.04 -25.98 -3.00
CA GLY A 21 -13.47 -26.90 -4.00
C GLY A 21 -11.93 -26.94 -4.03
N GLN A 22 -11.24 -26.18 -3.19
CA GLN A 22 -9.79 -26.21 -3.05
C GLN A 22 -9.36 -26.97 -1.79
N ARG A 23 -8.25 -27.69 -1.90
CA ARG A 23 -7.57 -28.30 -0.76
C ARG A 23 -6.72 -27.24 -0.06
N ILE A 24 -6.94 -27.07 1.24
CA ILE A 24 -6.13 -26.22 2.11
C ILE A 24 -5.28 -27.14 2.99
N THR A 25 -3.97 -26.96 2.94
CA THR A 25 -3.02 -27.62 3.84
C THR A 25 -2.85 -26.77 5.09
N ARG A 26 -3.15 -27.32 6.26
CA ARG A 26 -2.94 -26.62 7.54
C ARG A 26 -1.75 -27.22 8.26
N ILE A 27 -0.88 -26.38 8.81
CA ILE A 27 0.38 -26.80 9.43
C ILE A 27 0.49 -26.27 10.84
N PHE A 28 1.14 -27.05 11.72
CA PHE A 28 1.14 -26.76 13.16
C PHE A 28 2.57 -26.85 13.74
N PRO A 29 3.44 -25.84 13.52
CA PRO A 29 4.66 -25.68 14.32
C PRO A 29 4.36 -25.61 15.82
N THR A 30 5.11 -26.35 16.64
CA THR A 30 4.85 -26.42 18.08
C THR A 30 5.49 -25.27 18.85
N ALA A 31 4.97 -24.94 20.02
CA ALA A 31 5.54 -23.89 20.87
C ALA A 31 7.03 -24.11 21.19
N GLY A 32 7.44 -25.38 21.37
CA GLY A 32 8.84 -25.74 21.60
C GLY A 32 9.73 -25.46 20.39
N GLN A 33 9.25 -25.75 19.16
CA GLN A 33 9.99 -25.45 17.93
C GLN A 33 10.16 -23.93 17.72
N LEU A 34 9.12 -23.15 18.02
CA LEU A 34 9.18 -21.69 17.94
C LEU A 34 10.16 -21.13 18.98
N SER A 35 10.08 -21.60 20.23
CA SER A 35 10.94 -21.14 21.32
C SER A 35 12.42 -21.46 21.05
N GLU A 36 12.72 -22.66 20.55
CA GLU A 36 14.06 -23.05 20.11
C GLU A 36 14.59 -22.13 19.00
N ALA A 37 13.76 -21.84 18.00
CA ALA A 37 14.12 -20.98 16.88
C ALA A 37 14.39 -19.53 17.32
N LEU A 38 13.55 -18.98 18.20
CA LEU A 38 13.66 -17.62 18.72
C LEU A 38 14.82 -17.45 19.70
N ALA A 39 15.18 -18.50 20.44
CA ALA A 39 16.37 -18.48 21.30
C ALA A 39 17.68 -18.34 20.50
N THR A 40 17.71 -18.90 19.27
CA THR A 40 18.89 -18.82 18.39
C THR A 40 18.93 -17.57 17.52
N LYS A 41 17.76 -17.03 17.14
CA LYS A 41 17.63 -15.79 16.38
C LYS A 41 16.53 -14.91 17.00
N PRO A 42 16.88 -14.03 17.96
CA PRO A 42 15.89 -13.19 18.63
C PRO A 42 15.25 -12.14 17.72
N ASP A 43 15.89 -11.84 16.57
CA ASP A 43 15.43 -10.92 15.53
C ASP A 43 14.09 -11.33 14.90
N GLY A 44 13.70 -12.60 15.02
CA GLY A 44 12.42 -13.06 14.53
C GLY A 44 12.39 -14.53 14.14
N ILE A 45 11.28 -14.90 13.52
CA ILE A 45 11.03 -16.25 13.04
C ILE A 45 10.76 -16.25 11.54
N ARG A 46 11.50 -17.09 10.83
CA ARG A 46 11.33 -17.35 9.41
C ARG A 46 10.89 -18.79 9.21
N ILE A 47 9.73 -18.99 8.59
CA ILE A 47 9.14 -20.30 8.34
C ILE A 47 8.90 -20.43 6.83
N GLU A 48 9.49 -21.47 6.25
CA GLU A 48 9.41 -21.73 4.81
C GLU A 48 8.85 -23.13 4.57
N ALA A 49 7.85 -23.20 3.71
CA ALA A 49 7.31 -24.45 3.20
C ALA A 49 7.31 -24.44 1.66
N GLN A 50 7.51 -25.61 1.06
CA GLN A 50 7.56 -25.80 -0.39
C GLN A 50 6.88 -27.11 -0.76
N ASP A 51 6.26 -27.16 -1.93
CA ASP A 51 5.61 -28.36 -2.49
C ASP A 51 4.44 -28.88 -1.63
N ILE A 52 3.69 -27.98 -1.00
CA ILE A 52 2.59 -28.31 -0.07
C ILE A 52 1.19 -27.87 -0.55
N GLY A 53 1.10 -27.48 -1.82
CA GLY A 53 -0.10 -26.92 -2.47
C GLY A 53 -0.15 -25.38 -2.44
N ASP A 54 -1.12 -24.81 -3.16
CA ASP A 54 -1.23 -23.36 -3.37
C ASP A 54 -2.04 -22.65 -2.29
N SER A 55 -2.66 -23.41 -1.39
CA SER A 55 -3.47 -22.90 -0.29
C SER A 55 -3.03 -23.50 1.04
N VAL A 56 -2.39 -22.67 1.87
CA VAL A 56 -1.75 -23.10 3.11
C VAL A 56 -2.10 -22.15 4.26
N LYS A 57 -2.46 -22.75 5.39
CA LYS A 57 -2.61 -22.06 6.67
C LYS A 57 -1.56 -22.58 7.65
N MET A 58 -0.97 -21.67 8.42
CA MET A 58 -0.06 -21.99 9.51
C MET A 58 -0.61 -21.51 10.83
N ASP A 59 -0.80 -22.45 11.73
CA ASP A 59 -1.23 -22.19 13.09
C ASP A 59 -0.02 -22.12 14.01
N LEU A 60 0.18 -20.96 14.63
CA LEU A 60 1.25 -20.74 15.59
C LEU A 60 0.66 -20.48 16.98
N PRO A 61 1.14 -21.18 18.02
CA PRO A 61 0.91 -20.79 19.40
C PRO A 61 1.42 -19.35 19.63
N ALA A 62 0.60 -18.49 20.23
CA ALA A 62 0.95 -17.08 20.42
C ALA A 62 2.03 -16.86 21.49
N ALA A 63 2.05 -17.66 22.56
CA ALA A 63 2.97 -17.48 23.69
C ALA A 63 4.45 -17.28 23.33
N PRO A 64 5.09 -18.14 22.50
CA PRO A 64 6.49 -17.93 22.10
C PRO A 64 6.71 -16.64 21.29
N LEU A 65 5.75 -16.27 20.44
CA LEU A 65 5.84 -15.06 19.62
C LEU A 65 5.72 -13.80 20.49
N LEU A 66 4.82 -13.81 21.46
CA LEU A 66 4.64 -12.72 22.42
C LEU A 66 5.83 -12.60 23.38
N HIS A 67 6.42 -13.72 23.79
CA HIS A 67 7.65 -13.71 24.58
C HIS A 67 8.83 -13.10 23.80
N ALA A 68 8.93 -13.36 22.49
CA ALA A 68 9.95 -12.72 21.67
C ALA A 68 9.86 -11.19 21.68
N LEU A 69 8.65 -10.62 21.78
CA LEU A 69 8.46 -9.17 21.90
C LEU A 69 8.95 -8.57 23.22
N GLU A 70 8.95 -9.37 24.30
CA GLU A 70 9.50 -8.95 25.59
C GLU A 70 11.03 -8.81 25.52
N VAL A 71 11.69 -9.59 24.63
CA VAL A 71 13.15 -9.56 24.41
C VAL A 71 13.52 -8.56 23.31
N ARG A 72 12.74 -8.52 22.23
CA ARG A 72 12.98 -7.71 21.05
C ARG A 72 11.66 -7.16 20.48
N PRO A 73 11.31 -5.90 20.78
CA PRO A 73 10.04 -5.30 20.38
C PRO A 73 9.82 -5.19 18.86
N ASP A 74 10.89 -5.20 18.07
CA ASP A 74 10.88 -5.12 16.60
C ASP A 74 11.04 -6.49 15.92
N ALA A 75 10.90 -7.60 16.67
CA ALA A 75 11.00 -8.95 16.11
C ALA A 75 10.00 -9.18 14.96
N LEU A 76 10.43 -9.92 13.93
CA LEU A 76 9.66 -10.13 12.72
C LEU A 76 9.18 -11.57 12.57
N LEU A 77 8.08 -11.76 11.85
CA LEU A 77 7.68 -13.05 11.30
C LEU A 77 7.79 -13.00 9.78
N GLU A 78 8.49 -13.97 9.21
CA GLU A 78 8.60 -14.23 7.78
C GLU A 78 7.99 -15.61 7.50
N TRP A 79 6.92 -15.65 6.73
CA TRP A 79 6.22 -16.86 6.32
C TRP A 79 6.24 -16.95 4.81
N SER A 80 6.68 -18.07 4.24
CA SER A 80 6.66 -18.24 2.79
C SER A 80 6.26 -19.65 2.34
N VAL A 81 5.47 -19.70 1.27
CA VAL A 81 4.98 -20.92 0.64
C VAL A 81 5.13 -20.79 -0.87
N ASN A 82 5.86 -21.72 -1.49
CA ASN A 82 6.04 -21.78 -2.95
C ASN A 82 6.44 -20.43 -3.60
N GLY A 83 7.29 -19.65 -2.93
CA GLY A 83 7.75 -18.33 -3.42
C GLY A 83 6.83 -17.16 -3.06
N ASN A 84 5.59 -17.41 -2.65
CA ASN A 84 4.73 -16.39 -2.05
C ASN A 84 5.13 -16.18 -0.59
N GLY A 85 5.08 -14.94 -0.09
CA GLY A 85 5.62 -14.60 1.22
C GLY A 85 4.85 -13.52 1.95
N LEU A 86 4.91 -13.55 3.28
CA LEU A 86 4.40 -12.54 4.20
C LEU A 86 5.50 -12.24 5.22
N ARG A 87 5.89 -10.98 5.33
CA ARG A 87 6.82 -10.50 6.36
C ARG A 87 6.17 -9.35 7.12
N ILE A 88 5.99 -9.55 8.42
CA ILE A 88 5.26 -8.62 9.28
C ILE A 88 5.92 -8.55 10.67
N PRO A 89 5.94 -7.37 11.31
CA PRO A 89 6.35 -7.25 12.70
C PRO A 89 5.45 -8.06 13.64
N LEU A 90 6.05 -8.71 14.64
CA LEU A 90 5.29 -9.47 15.63
C LEU A 90 4.49 -8.57 16.57
N ASN A 91 4.83 -7.28 16.69
CA ASN A 91 4.16 -6.34 17.59
C ASN A 91 2.67 -6.14 17.26
N ILE A 92 2.23 -6.48 16.05
CA ILE A 92 0.81 -6.53 15.66
C ILE A 92 0.01 -7.52 16.53
N LEU A 93 0.68 -8.48 17.16
CA LEU A 93 0.05 -9.49 18.02
C LEU A 93 -0.13 -8.98 19.46
N GLN A 94 0.30 -7.75 19.78
CA GLN A 94 0.03 -7.17 21.10
C GLN A 94 -1.48 -7.14 21.36
N GLY A 95 -1.89 -7.71 22.50
CA GLY A 95 -3.30 -7.88 22.87
C GLY A 95 -3.89 -9.25 22.52
N VAL A 96 -3.21 -10.07 21.72
CA VAL A 96 -3.58 -11.48 21.54
C VAL A 96 -3.32 -12.26 22.84
N PRO A 97 -4.26 -13.09 23.35
CA PRO A 97 -4.03 -13.91 24.54
C PRO A 97 -2.86 -14.88 24.37
N LYS A 98 -2.07 -15.12 25.43
CA LYS A 98 -0.85 -15.97 25.33
C LYS A 98 -1.18 -17.42 24.99
N GLU A 99 -2.33 -17.90 25.43
CA GLU A 99 -2.88 -19.24 25.19
C GLU A 99 -3.53 -19.39 23.81
N ALA A 100 -3.69 -18.30 23.05
CA ALA A 100 -4.33 -18.36 21.75
C ALA A 100 -3.41 -18.97 20.67
N THR A 101 -4.05 -19.39 19.59
CA THR A 101 -3.40 -19.72 18.32
C THR A 101 -3.68 -18.60 17.33
N VAL A 102 -2.65 -18.18 16.60
CA VAL A 102 -2.77 -17.25 15.48
C VAL A 102 -2.57 -18.00 14.18
N THR A 103 -3.41 -17.73 13.19
CA THR A 103 -3.40 -18.41 11.89
C THR A 103 -2.91 -17.46 10.81
N PHE A 104 -1.81 -17.80 10.16
CA PHE A 104 -1.28 -17.11 8.98
C PHE A 104 -1.68 -17.87 7.71
N GLY A 105 -2.32 -17.21 6.75
CA GLY A 105 -2.75 -17.80 5.49
C GLY A 105 -2.01 -17.22 4.29
N ILE A 106 -1.56 -18.10 3.40
CA ILE A 106 -1.23 -17.77 2.00
C ILE A 106 -2.02 -18.76 1.14
N ALA A 107 -2.96 -18.26 0.35
CA ALA A 107 -3.80 -19.13 -0.46
C ALA A 107 -4.12 -18.58 -1.85
N ALA A 108 -4.28 -19.46 -2.83
CA ALA A 108 -4.92 -19.07 -4.09
C ALA A 108 -6.39 -18.73 -3.82
N ALA A 109 -6.86 -17.60 -4.36
CA ALA A 109 -8.27 -17.25 -4.30
C ALA A 109 -9.10 -18.23 -5.14
N ALA A 110 -10.30 -18.54 -4.66
CA ALA A 110 -11.26 -19.43 -5.33
C ALA A 110 -12.63 -18.77 -5.44
N GLY A 111 -13.45 -19.30 -6.36
CA GLY A 111 -14.85 -18.91 -6.52
C GLY A 111 -15.03 -17.40 -6.73
N SER A 112 -15.99 -16.82 -6.01
CA SER A 112 -16.44 -15.44 -6.21
C SER A 112 -15.35 -14.38 -6.08
N VAL A 113 -14.33 -14.59 -5.22
CA VAL A 113 -13.22 -13.64 -5.07
C VAL A 113 -12.36 -13.61 -6.33
N SER A 114 -12.06 -14.78 -6.91
CA SER A 114 -11.31 -14.88 -8.16
C SER A 114 -12.11 -14.27 -9.32
N ASP A 115 -13.41 -14.57 -9.40
CA ASP A 115 -14.29 -14.07 -10.46
C ASP A 115 -14.48 -12.55 -10.38
N ALA A 116 -14.73 -12.03 -9.18
CA ALA A 116 -14.87 -10.60 -8.94
C ALA A 116 -13.57 -9.85 -9.23
N GLY A 117 -12.43 -10.41 -8.83
CA GLY A 117 -11.10 -9.88 -9.12
C GLY A 117 -10.82 -9.76 -10.61
N ASN A 118 -11.00 -10.86 -11.35
CA ASN A 118 -10.79 -10.88 -12.81
C ASN A 118 -11.77 -9.94 -13.53
N GLY A 119 -13.02 -9.89 -13.09
CA GLY A 119 -14.01 -8.94 -13.61
C GLY A 119 -13.63 -7.48 -13.35
N ALA A 120 -13.08 -7.16 -12.17
CA ALA A 120 -12.63 -5.80 -11.83
C ALA A 120 -11.42 -5.38 -12.66
N ILE A 121 -10.44 -6.27 -12.86
CA ILE A 121 -9.27 -6.04 -13.70
C ILE A 121 -9.70 -5.77 -15.15
N ALA A 122 -10.62 -6.57 -15.70
CA ALA A 122 -11.13 -6.38 -17.06
C ALA A 122 -11.86 -5.03 -17.22
N ARG A 123 -12.68 -4.61 -16.25
CA ARG A 123 -13.35 -3.30 -16.26
C ARG A 123 -12.36 -2.13 -16.25
N ALA A 124 -11.21 -2.31 -15.61
CA ALA A 124 -10.12 -1.34 -15.62
C ALA A 124 -9.23 -1.42 -16.88
N ARG A 125 -9.60 -2.23 -17.88
CA ARG A 125 -8.82 -2.52 -19.10
C ARG A 125 -7.43 -3.13 -18.81
N GLY A 126 -7.32 -3.79 -17.68
CA GLY A 126 -6.14 -4.54 -17.29
C GLY A 126 -6.16 -5.97 -17.83
N VAL A 127 -4.99 -6.57 -17.90
CA VAL A 127 -4.78 -8.00 -18.15
C VAL A 127 -4.18 -8.62 -16.88
N PRO A 128 -4.83 -9.62 -16.26
CA PRO A 128 -4.26 -10.27 -15.08
C PRO A 128 -2.96 -10.98 -15.44
N LEU A 129 -1.95 -10.84 -14.58
CA LEU A 129 -0.64 -11.50 -14.67
C LEU A 129 -0.54 -12.72 -13.73
N LEU A 130 -1.56 -12.94 -12.91
CA LEU A 130 -1.73 -14.14 -12.10
C LEU A 130 -2.94 -14.93 -12.59
N PRO A 131 -2.90 -16.27 -12.53
CA PRO A 131 -4.08 -17.09 -12.83
C PRO A 131 -5.19 -16.87 -11.79
N HIS A 132 -4.81 -16.73 -10.53
CA HIS A 132 -5.71 -16.43 -9.41
C HIS A 132 -5.05 -15.40 -8.49
N PRO A 133 -5.83 -14.49 -7.87
CA PRO A 133 -5.32 -13.66 -6.78
C PRO A 133 -4.74 -14.50 -5.64
N VAL A 134 -3.73 -13.99 -4.95
CA VAL A 134 -3.15 -14.60 -3.73
C VAL A 134 -3.74 -13.93 -2.50
N VAL A 135 -4.39 -14.71 -1.65
CA VAL A 135 -4.99 -14.30 -0.38
C VAL A 135 -3.93 -14.37 0.72
N TYR A 136 -3.70 -13.24 1.37
CA TYR A 136 -2.92 -13.14 2.60
C TYR A 136 -3.87 -12.88 3.76
N SER A 137 -3.79 -13.70 4.80
CA SER A 137 -4.61 -13.52 6.00
C SER A 137 -3.82 -13.73 7.29
N LEU A 138 -4.22 -12.99 8.32
CA LEU A 138 -3.84 -13.18 9.70
C LEU A 138 -5.11 -13.21 10.53
N GLN A 139 -5.33 -14.31 11.24
CA GLN A 139 -6.57 -14.55 11.97
C GLN A 139 -6.30 -14.99 13.41
N ALA A 140 -7.20 -14.62 14.31
CA ALA A 140 -7.25 -15.15 15.66
C ALA A 140 -7.83 -16.58 15.67
N ASN A 141 -7.85 -17.21 16.85
CA ASN A 141 -8.27 -18.60 17.01
C ASN A 141 -9.75 -18.85 16.63
N ASP A 142 -10.59 -17.82 16.74
CA ASP A 142 -12.01 -17.86 16.35
C ASP A 142 -12.24 -17.60 14.84
N GLY A 143 -11.16 -17.38 14.08
CA GLY A 143 -11.21 -17.07 12.65
C GLY A 143 -11.41 -15.59 12.34
N SER A 144 -11.58 -14.72 13.34
CA SER A 144 -11.67 -13.27 13.13
C SER A 144 -10.35 -12.72 12.58
N SER A 145 -10.45 -11.74 11.69
CA SER A 145 -9.30 -11.05 11.09
C SER A 145 -8.58 -10.22 12.15
N ILE A 146 -7.25 -10.33 12.22
CA ILE A 146 -6.42 -9.45 13.04
C ILE A 146 -6.00 -8.28 12.16
N ASP A 147 -6.35 -7.07 12.59
CA ASP A 147 -5.93 -5.82 11.95
C ASP A 147 -4.42 -5.62 12.09
N TRP A 148 -3.76 -5.23 10.99
CA TRP A 148 -2.33 -4.91 11.00
C TRP A 148 -2.09 -3.46 11.46
N GLY A 149 -3.18 -2.71 11.71
CA GLY A 149 -3.16 -1.31 12.08
C GLY A 149 -2.59 -0.47 10.94
N ARG A 150 -1.62 0.40 11.26
CA ARG A 150 -0.91 1.22 10.25
C ARG A 150 0.33 0.51 9.67
N THR A 151 0.53 -0.76 9.98
CA THR A 151 1.75 -1.48 9.60
C THR A 151 1.66 -1.98 8.17
N TYR A 152 2.47 -1.42 7.28
CA TYR A 152 2.62 -1.96 5.92
C TYR A 152 3.45 -3.25 5.96
N ALA A 153 2.77 -4.40 5.97
CA ALA A 153 3.40 -5.69 5.82
C ALA A 153 4.04 -5.82 4.43
N THR A 154 5.05 -6.67 4.33
CA THR A 154 5.66 -7.03 3.04
C THR A 154 5.02 -8.31 2.54
N LEU A 155 4.36 -8.27 1.40
CA LEU A 155 3.84 -9.47 0.74
C LEU A 155 4.70 -9.73 -0.50
N THR A 156 5.11 -10.96 -0.73
CA THR A 156 5.84 -11.35 -1.94
C THR A 156 4.95 -12.23 -2.77
N VAL A 157 4.73 -11.87 -4.03
CA VAL A 157 3.98 -12.69 -4.98
C VAL A 157 4.93 -13.18 -6.06
N ALA A 158 4.88 -14.49 -6.34
CA ALA A 158 5.56 -15.08 -7.47
C ALA A 158 4.66 -15.04 -8.72
N LEU A 159 5.14 -14.38 -9.77
CA LEU A 159 4.48 -14.37 -11.07
C LEU A 159 4.93 -15.59 -11.90
N PRO A 160 4.12 -16.01 -12.90
CA PRO A 160 4.56 -16.97 -13.90
C PRO A 160 5.77 -16.47 -14.70
N GLU A 161 5.82 -15.16 -14.98
CA GLU A 161 6.87 -14.50 -15.75
C GLU A 161 7.16 -13.10 -15.18
N SER A 162 8.37 -12.57 -15.43
CA SER A 162 8.73 -11.21 -15.05
C SER A 162 7.86 -10.18 -15.78
N ALA A 163 7.48 -9.11 -15.08
CA ALA A 163 6.62 -8.06 -15.63
C ALA A 163 7.33 -6.70 -15.71
N ASN A 164 7.00 -5.91 -16.73
CA ASN A 164 7.51 -4.54 -16.86
C ASN A 164 6.87 -3.63 -15.79
N PRO A 165 7.65 -3.06 -14.85
CA PRO A 165 7.12 -2.18 -13.82
C PRO A 165 6.45 -0.92 -14.35
N ASP A 166 6.68 -0.49 -15.59
CA ASP A 166 6.01 0.70 -16.14
C ASP A 166 4.56 0.43 -16.57
N GLN A 167 4.22 -0.84 -16.80
CA GLN A 167 2.90 -1.28 -17.26
C GLN A 167 2.19 -2.18 -16.25
N ALA A 168 2.91 -2.73 -15.27
CA ALA A 168 2.33 -3.64 -14.27
C ALA A 168 2.06 -2.93 -12.93
N THR A 169 1.01 -3.35 -12.23
CA THR A 169 0.71 -2.89 -10.87
C THR A 169 0.09 -4.02 -10.05
N ALA A 170 0.32 -3.99 -8.74
CA ALA A 170 -0.42 -4.84 -7.81
C ALA A 170 -1.71 -4.14 -7.38
N VAL A 171 -2.70 -4.95 -7.05
CA VAL A 171 -3.99 -4.50 -6.53
C VAL A 171 -4.47 -5.42 -5.44
N ARG A 172 -5.16 -4.85 -4.45
CA ARG A 172 -5.98 -5.60 -3.50
C ARG A 172 -7.42 -5.63 -4.00
N ILE A 173 -8.07 -6.76 -3.84
CA ILE A 173 -9.50 -6.96 -4.09
C ILE A 173 -10.15 -7.08 -2.72
N ASP A 174 -11.03 -6.12 -2.39
CA ASP A 174 -11.79 -6.16 -1.15
C ASP A 174 -12.92 -7.20 -1.20
N GLU A 175 -13.62 -7.38 -0.08
CA GLU A 175 -14.71 -8.35 0.05
C GLU A 175 -15.90 -8.06 -0.89
N ASN A 176 -16.01 -6.81 -1.37
CA ASN A 176 -17.04 -6.37 -2.32
C ASN A 176 -16.57 -6.49 -3.78
N GLY A 177 -15.38 -7.05 -4.03
CA GLY A 177 -14.79 -7.17 -5.36
C GLY A 177 -14.30 -5.84 -5.93
N ARG A 178 -14.15 -4.79 -5.11
CA ARG A 178 -13.57 -3.52 -5.56
C ARG A 178 -12.05 -3.65 -5.55
N MET A 179 -11.47 -3.18 -6.64
CA MET A 179 -10.03 -3.15 -6.81
C MET A 179 -9.46 -1.87 -6.19
N ARG A 180 -8.38 -2.02 -5.43
CA ARG A 180 -7.61 -0.94 -4.82
C ARG A 180 -6.16 -1.08 -5.26
N PHE A 181 -5.52 0.02 -5.58
CA PHE A 181 -4.07 0.02 -5.77
C PHE A 181 -3.39 -0.58 -4.53
N ALA A 182 -2.46 -1.50 -4.75
CA ALA A 182 -1.58 -1.99 -3.70
C ALA A 182 -0.15 -1.55 -4.05
N PRO A 183 0.52 -0.75 -3.20
CA PRO A 183 1.90 -0.38 -3.40
C PRO A 183 2.77 -1.60 -3.70
N ALA A 184 3.56 -1.55 -4.77
CA ALA A 184 4.38 -2.67 -5.18
C ALA A 184 5.63 -2.28 -5.96
N VAL A 185 6.71 -3.01 -5.71
CA VAL A 185 7.93 -2.97 -6.52
C VAL A 185 8.16 -4.32 -7.19
N PHE A 186 8.44 -4.28 -8.48
CA PHE A 186 8.78 -5.45 -9.29
C PHE A 186 10.28 -5.64 -9.29
N SER A 187 10.75 -6.89 -9.26
CA SER A 187 12.19 -7.14 -9.27
C SER A 187 12.86 -6.66 -10.57
N LYS A 188 14.04 -6.05 -10.43
CA LYS A 188 14.88 -5.60 -11.57
C LYS A 188 15.93 -6.63 -11.99
N ASP A 189 16.13 -7.70 -11.20
CA ASP A 189 17.12 -8.76 -11.46
C ASP A 189 16.64 -9.84 -12.45
N GLY A 190 15.44 -9.67 -13.02
CA GLY A 190 14.81 -10.64 -13.92
C GLY A 190 14.02 -11.74 -13.19
N SER A 191 14.04 -11.80 -11.86
CA SER A 191 13.18 -12.72 -11.12
C SER A 191 11.71 -12.30 -11.26
N PRO A 192 10.76 -13.26 -11.34
CA PRO A 192 9.34 -12.97 -11.47
C PRO A 192 8.71 -12.66 -10.11
N LEU A 193 9.38 -11.87 -9.27
CA LEU A 193 8.91 -11.53 -7.92
C LEU A 193 8.37 -10.11 -7.85
N VAL A 194 7.25 -9.96 -7.16
CA VAL A 194 6.63 -8.68 -6.83
C VAL A 194 6.59 -8.53 -5.32
N THR A 195 7.10 -7.42 -4.81
CA THR A 195 7.01 -7.07 -3.39
C THR A 195 5.94 -6.02 -3.20
N ILE A 196 4.84 -6.39 -2.55
CA ILE A 196 3.69 -5.55 -2.22
C ILE A 196 3.86 -5.03 -0.79
N ARG A 197 3.49 -3.76 -0.55
CA ARG A 197 3.34 -3.18 0.79
C ARG A 197 1.86 -2.94 1.05
N SER A 198 1.33 -3.51 2.12
CA SER A 198 -0.09 -3.30 2.46
C SER A 198 -0.35 -3.38 3.96
N PRO A 199 -1.28 -2.58 4.50
CA PRO A 199 -1.76 -2.69 5.88
C PRO A 199 -3.00 -3.60 6.02
N TYR A 200 -3.39 -4.34 4.98
CA TYR A 200 -4.63 -5.13 4.99
C TYR A 200 -4.41 -6.62 4.73
N ASN A 201 -5.21 -7.45 5.42
CA ASN A 201 -5.55 -8.77 4.91
C ASN A 201 -6.30 -8.65 3.56
N GLY A 202 -6.29 -9.71 2.75
CA GLY A 202 -7.15 -9.77 1.56
C GLY A 202 -6.52 -10.50 0.37
N ALA A 203 -7.25 -10.46 -0.74
CA ALA A 203 -6.81 -11.04 -2.01
C ALA A 203 -6.01 -10.01 -2.82
N TYR A 204 -4.85 -10.41 -3.31
CA TYR A 204 -3.95 -9.56 -4.09
C TYR A 204 -3.77 -10.13 -5.47
N SER A 205 -3.87 -9.28 -6.48
CA SER A 205 -3.57 -9.64 -7.86
C SER A 205 -2.53 -8.69 -8.43
N VAL A 206 -2.00 -9.06 -9.57
CA VAL A 206 -1.11 -8.24 -10.36
C VAL A 206 -1.69 -8.16 -11.76
N LEU A 207 -1.76 -6.96 -12.32
CA LEU A 207 -2.26 -6.74 -13.67
C LEU A 207 -1.27 -5.92 -14.48
N ARG A 208 -1.37 -6.03 -15.80
CA ARG A 208 -0.74 -5.15 -16.77
C ARG A 208 -1.80 -4.28 -17.43
N SER A 209 -1.50 -2.99 -17.58
CA SER A 209 -2.31 -2.03 -18.33
C SER A 209 -1.44 -1.27 -19.32
N ASP A 210 -2.08 -0.67 -20.33
CA ASP A 210 -1.42 0.14 -21.35
C ASP A 210 -2.25 1.40 -21.64
N HIS A 211 -2.37 2.26 -20.63
CA HIS A 211 -3.12 3.51 -20.75
C HIS A 211 -2.37 4.51 -21.63
N SER A 212 -3.15 5.25 -22.42
CA SER A 212 -2.65 6.38 -23.21
C SER A 212 -3.71 7.47 -23.27
N PHE A 213 -3.26 8.71 -23.48
CA PHE A 213 -4.12 9.88 -23.62
C PHE A 213 -3.62 10.73 -24.78
N ALA A 214 -4.53 11.11 -25.68
CA ALA A 214 -4.20 11.81 -26.92
C ALA A 214 -3.62 13.21 -26.67
N ASP A 215 -4.08 13.87 -25.61
CA ASP A 215 -3.67 15.22 -25.23
C ASP A 215 -2.33 15.29 -24.47
N LEU A 216 -1.65 14.15 -24.30
CA LEU A 216 -0.31 14.12 -23.70
C LEU A 216 0.82 14.09 -24.73
N ASN A 217 0.53 14.00 -26.03
CA ASN A 217 1.57 13.92 -27.05
C ASN A 217 2.51 15.14 -27.01
N GLY A 218 3.79 14.92 -26.70
CA GLY A 218 4.79 15.99 -26.58
C GLY A 218 4.73 16.76 -25.24
N HIS A 219 3.82 16.39 -24.33
CA HIS A 219 3.71 17.02 -23.02
C HIS A 219 4.84 16.52 -22.10
N TRP A 220 5.47 17.42 -21.34
CA TRP A 220 6.64 17.12 -20.50
C TRP A 220 6.37 16.00 -19.47
N ALA A 221 5.14 15.91 -18.96
CA ALA A 221 4.72 14.93 -17.96
C ALA A 221 4.15 13.64 -18.55
N GLN A 222 4.16 13.45 -19.89
CA GLN A 222 3.49 12.33 -20.55
C GLN A 222 3.86 10.97 -19.94
N LYS A 223 5.16 10.68 -19.80
CA LYS A 223 5.64 9.40 -19.26
C LYS A 223 5.19 9.18 -17.82
N ASP A 224 5.28 10.22 -17.00
CA ASP A 224 4.90 10.15 -15.58
C ASP A 224 3.40 9.96 -15.41
N ILE A 225 2.58 10.63 -16.21
CA ILE A 225 1.12 10.48 -16.17
C ILE A 225 0.71 9.09 -16.65
N VAL A 226 1.29 8.59 -17.75
CA VAL A 226 1.01 7.24 -18.26
C VAL A 226 1.41 6.16 -17.25
N LEU A 227 2.59 6.30 -16.62
CA LEU A 227 3.01 5.41 -15.53
C LEU A 227 1.97 5.40 -14.40
N MET A 228 1.56 6.56 -13.92
CA MET A 228 0.58 6.68 -12.83
C MET A 228 -0.80 6.16 -13.24
N ALA A 229 -1.19 6.26 -14.51
CA ALA A 229 -2.43 5.68 -15.03
C ALA A 229 -2.33 4.14 -15.09
N ASN A 230 -1.19 3.58 -15.49
CA ASN A 230 -0.92 2.13 -15.44
C ASN A 230 -0.88 1.58 -14.01
N LYS A 231 -0.60 2.43 -13.02
CA LYS A 231 -0.74 2.12 -11.58
C LYS A 231 -2.17 2.28 -11.05
N LEU A 232 -3.12 2.69 -11.91
CA LEU A 232 -4.50 3.01 -11.55
C LEU A 232 -4.63 4.16 -10.54
N LEU A 233 -3.63 5.03 -10.47
CA LEU A 233 -3.58 6.13 -9.50
C LEU A 233 -4.19 7.42 -10.02
N VAL A 234 -4.13 7.61 -11.34
CA VAL A 234 -4.73 8.74 -12.03
C VAL A 234 -5.62 8.27 -13.16
N GLU A 235 -6.68 9.02 -13.42
CA GLU A 235 -7.66 8.74 -14.46
C GLU A 235 -7.83 9.98 -15.34
N GLY A 236 -8.14 9.77 -16.62
CA GLY A 236 -8.49 10.86 -17.52
C GLY A 236 -9.84 11.47 -17.18
N ARG A 237 -10.08 12.71 -17.64
CA ARG A 237 -11.42 13.33 -17.60
C ARG A 237 -12.38 12.60 -18.54
N THR A 238 -11.83 12.07 -19.63
CA THR A 238 -12.50 11.16 -20.57
C THR A 238 -11.62 9.93 -20.76
N GLN A 239 -12.10 8.98 -21.57
CA GLN A 239 -11.35 7.79 -21.92
C GLN A 239 -10.02 8.09 -22.64
N ASP A 240 -9.94 9.21 -23.36
CA ASP A 240 -8.86 9.57 -24.28
C ASP A 240 -8.13 10.87 -23.89
N ARG A 241 -8.61 11.63 -22.91
CA ARG A 241 -8.01 12.90 -22.48
C ARG A 241 -7.73 12.97 -20.98
N PHE A 242 -6.51 13.35 -20.63
CA PHE A 242 -6.08 13.53 -19.25
C PHE A 242 -6.32 14.94 -18.71
N VAL A 243 -6.19 15.94 -19.59
CA VAL A 243 -6.23 17.38 -19.31
C VAL A 243 -5.13 17.80 -18.33
N PRO A 244 -3.84 17.73 -18.75
CA PRO A 244 -2.69 17.85 -17.84
C PRO A 244 -2.53 19.22 -17.17
N ASP A 245 -2.95 20.29 -17.84
CA ASP A 245 -2.74 21.67 -17.39
C ASP A 245 -3.89 22.24 -16.55
N ASP A 246 -5.00 21.52 -16.44
CA ASP A 246 -6.11 21.92 -15.57
C ASP A 246 -5.68 21.91 -14.10
N PRO A 247 -6.16 22.87 -13.29
CA PRO A 247 -5.95 22.83 -11.86
C PRO A 247 -6.58 21.58 -11.26
N ILE A 248 -5.89 20.97 -10.30
CA ILE A 248 -6.42 19.87 -9.49
C ILE A 248 -7.15 20.41 -8.25
N SER A 249 -8.35 19.89 -7.96
CA SER A 249 -9.08 20.29 -6.76
C SER A 249 -8.52 19.63 -5.49
N ARG A 250 -8.84 20.20 -4.32
CA ARG A 250 -8.46 19.63 -3.02
C ARG A 250 -9.05 18.23 -2.80
N ALA A 251 -10.29 18.00 -3.23
CA ALA A 251 -10.94 16.68 -3.15
C ALA A 251 -10.28 15.65 -4.06
N GLU A 252 -9.93 16.06 -5.29
CA GLU A 252 -9.21 15.19 -6.23
C GLU A 252 -7.86 14.77 -5.70
N PHE A 253 -7.10 15.73 -5.16
CA PHE A 253 -5.80 15.40 -4.61
C PHE A 253 -5.90 14.52 -3.36
N ALA A 254 -6.89 14.75 -2.48
CA ALA A 254 -7.13 13.89 -1.31
C ALA A 254 -7.47 12.44 -1.72
N ALA A 255 -8.33 12.26 -2.73
CA ALA A 255 -8.67 10.94 -3.26
C ALA A 255 -7.47 10.24 -3.90
N MET A 256 -6.67 10.98 -4.68
CA MET A 256 -5.43 10.44 -5.26
C MET A 256 -4.42 10.03 -4.17
N LEU A 257 -4.33 10.78 -3.08
CA LEU A 257 -3.43 10.48 -1.96
C LEU A 257 -3.85 9.22 -1.20
N MET A 258 -5.14 9.08 -0.87
CA MET A 258 -5.71 7.87 -0.28
C MET A 258 -5.44 6.64 -1.14
N ARG A 259 -5.72 6.76 -2.45
CA ARG A 259 -5.47 5.69 -3.41
C ARG A 259 -3.98 5.32 -3.49
N SER A 260 -3.10 6.32 -3.46
CA SER A 260 -1.64 6.13 -3.50
C SER A 260 -1.12 5.34 -2.29
N LEU A 261 -1.78 5.46 -1.14
CA LEU A 261 -1.47 4.68 0.06
C LEU A 261 -2.14 3.29 0.07
N GLY A 262 -3.01 2.99 -0.91
CA GLY A 262 -3.78 1.75 -0.95
C GLY A 262 -4.83 1.63 0.17
N LEU A 263 -5.25 2.77 0.73
CA LEU A 263 -6.22 2.84 1.82
C LEU A 263 -7.65 2.76 1.29
N ASP A 264 -8.55 2.24 2.13
CA ASP A 264 -9.97 2.20 1.82
C ASP A 264 -10.64 3.55 2.05
N ASP A 265 -11.62 3.86 1.21
CA ASP A 265 -12.55 4.94 1.45
C ASP A 265 -13.54 4.49 2.53
N GLU A 266 -13.91 5.40 3.43
CA GLU A 266 -14.92 5.10 4.44
C GLU A 266 -16.33 5.10 3.81
N PRO A 267 -17.19 4.14 4.15
CA PRO A 267 -18.61 4.15 3.75
C PRO A 267 -19.32 5.36 4.34
N ASP A 268 -20.55 5.62 3.89
CA ASP A 268 -21.36 6.76 4.35
C ASP A 268 -21.41 6.87 5.89
N GLY A 269 -21.15 8.08 6.39
CA GLY A 269 -21.02 8.41 7.80
C GLY A 269 -20.97 9.92 8.00
N SER A 270 -20.84 10.37 9.25
CA SER A 270 -20.83 11.80 9.58
C SER A 270 -19.78 12.56 8.77
N ALA A 271 -20.18 13.68 8.18
CA ALA A 271 -19.27 14.51 7.38
C ALA A 271 -18.29 15.24 8.31
N PRO A 272 -16.96 15.11 8.11
CA PRO A 272 -15.98 15.80 8.95
C PRO A 272 -15.94 17.31 8.71
N PHE A 273 -16.51 17.77 7.59
CA PHE A 273 -16.56 19.17 7.17
C PHE A 273 -17.96 19.52 6.68
N ARG A 274 -18.41 20.74 6.97
CA ARG A 274 -19.79 21.18 6.68
C ARG A 274 -20.13 21.30 5.20
N ASP A 275 -19.12 21.42 4.35
CA ASP A 275 -19.22 21.59 2.89
C ASP A 275 -18.90 20.31 2.10
N VAL A 276 -18.83 19.17 2.79
CA VAL A 276 -18.71 17.84 2.16
C VAL A 276 -20.07 17.16 2.22
N ALA A 277 -20.80 17.24 1.11
CA ALA A 277 -22.13 16.64 1.00
C ALA A 277 -22.05 15.11 1.08
N PRO A 278 -22.95 14.44 1.83
CA PRO A 278 -23.11 12.99 1.77
C PRO A 278 -23.36 12.52 0.33
N GLY A 279 -22.79 11.38 -0.05
CA GLY A 279 -22.93 10.82 -1.41
C GLY A 279 -22.12 11.53 -2.50
N ALA A 280 -21.44 12.65 -2.23
CA ALA A 280 -20.46 13.19 -3.17
C ALA A 280 -19.36 12.16 -3.43
N TRP A 281 -18.88 12.07 -4.68
CA TRP A 281 -17.93 11.02 -5.08
C TRP A 281 -16.64 11.01 -4.23
N TYR A 282 -16.25 12.16 -3.68
CA TYR A 282 -15.08 12.33 -2.82
C TYR A 282 -15.38 12.20 -1.32
N ALA A 283 -16.65 12.10 -0.90
CA ALA A 283 -17.02 12.19 0.51
C ALA A 283 -16.35 11.09 1.35
N GLY A 284 -16.35 9.85 0.86
CA GLY A 284 -15.69 8.73 1.53
C GLY A 284 -14.17 8.91 1.65
N ALA A 285 -13.53 9.33 0.56
CA ALA A 285 -12.09 9.59 0.54
C ALA A 285 -11.68 10.73 1.47
N VAL A 286 -12.43 11.84 1.48
CA VAL A 286 -12.18 12.98 2.38
C VAL A 286 -12.40 12.59 3.84
N ARG A 287 -13.44 11.79 4.13
CA ARG A 287 -13.68 11.28 5.48
C ARG A 287 -12.53 10.41 5.98
N ALA A 288 -12.15 9.40 5.19
CA ALA A 288 -11.05 8.51 5.53
C ALA A 288 -9.71 9.28 5.66
N ALA A 289 -9.42 10.19 4.74
CA ALA A 289 -8.22 11.01 4.79
C ALA A 289 -8.17 11.89 6.05
N GLN A 290 -9.30 12.40 6.54
CA GLN A 290 -9.36 13.16 7.78
C GLN A 290 -9.15 12.25 9.01
N GLN A 291 -9.74 11.06 9.04
CA GLN A 291 -9.56 10.09 10.14
C GLN A 291 -8.12 9.62 10.26
N HIS A 292 -7.46 9.39 9.12
CA HIS A 292 -6.03 9.07 9.04
C HIS A 292 -5.12 10.30 9.21
N GLN A 293 -5.70 11.49 9.44
CA GLN A 293 -4.99 12.76 9.65
C GLN A 293 -4.12 13.20 8.47
N LEU A 294 -4.45 12.75 7.25
CA LEU A 294 -3.77 13.10 6.01
C LEU A 294 -4.14 14.51 5.53
N ILE A 295 -5.35 14.97 5.87
CA ILE A 295 -5.87 16.29 5.50
C ILE A 295 -6.34 17.08 6.72
N GLY A 296 -6.47 18.39 6.53
CA GLY A 296 -7.15 19.30 7.46
C GLY A 296 -8.13 20.19 6.71
N GLY A 297 -9.03 20.81 7.46
CA GLY A 297 -9.93 21.85 6.99
C GLY A 297 -9.42 23.25 7.32
N PHE A 298 -10.23 24.23 6.97
CA PHE A 298 -10.05 25.63 7.34
C PHE A 298 -10.70 25.89 8.72
N GLU A 299 -10.32 27.00 9.36
CA GLU A 299 -10.83 27.41 10.68
C GLU A 299 -12.35 27.59 10.72
N ASP A 300 -12.97 27.84 9.57
CA ASP A 300 -14.42 27.97 9.40
C ASP A 300 -15.17 26.62 9.35
N GLY A 301 -14.46 25.49 9.54
CA GLY A 301 -15.01 24.14 9.50
C GLY A 301 -15.27 23.59 8.08
N THR A 302 -14.72 24.25 7.04
CA THR A 302 -14.83 23.80 5.65
C THR A 302 -13.60 23.02 5.18
N PHE A 303 -13.75 22.19 4.16
CA PHE A 303 -12.64 21.57 3.43
C PHE A 303 -12.35 22.25 2.09
N ARG A 304 -13.36 22.88 1.48
CA ARG A 304 -13.35 23.47 0.14
C ARG A 304 -12.98 22.44 -0.94
N PRO A 305 -13.79 21.36 -1.10
CA PRO A 305 -13.43 20.22 -1.93
C PRO A 305 -13.15 20.57 -3.39
N GLU A 306 -13.93 21.48 -3.96
CA GLU A 306 -13.82 21.89 -5.37
C GLU A 306 -12.79 23.00 -5.62
N ALA A 307 -12.25 23.60 -4.56
CA ALA A 307 -11.25 24.65 -4.73
C ALA A 307 -9.93 24.04 -5.25
N PRO A 308 -9.25 24.70 -6.21
CA PRO A 308 -7.90 24.34 -6.61
C PRO A 308 -6.95 24.28 -5.41
N ILE A 309 -6.13 23.23 -5.33
CA ILE A 309 -5.15 23.10 -4.25
C ILE A 309 -3.91 23.95 -4.55
N THR A 310 -3.38 24.63 -3.53
CA THR A 310 -2.10 25.36 -3.65
C THR A 310 -0.91 24.44 -3.43
N ARG A 311 0.26 24.84 -3.93
CA ARG A 311 1.51 24.07 -3.79
C ARG A 311 1.89 23.81 -2.33
N GLU A 312 1.72 24.79 -1.44
CA GLU A 312 2.01 24.63 -0.01
C GLU A 312 1.02 23.69 0.70
N GLN A 313 -0.26 23.69 0.30
CA GLN A 313 -1.26 22.75 0.82
C GLN A 313 -0.95 21.32 0.38
N MET A 314 -0.60 21.15 -0.90
CA MET A 314 -0.19 19.86 -1.45
C MET A 314 1.04 19.31 -0.72
N ALA A 315 2.03 20.15 -0.42
CA ALA A 315 3.23 19.76 0.32
C ALA A 315 2.89 19.19 1.71
N VAL A 316 2.02 19.86 2.47
CA VAL A 316 1.59 19.39 3.80
C VAL A 316 0.89 18.02 3.72
N MET A 317 0.01 17.85 2.74
CA MET A 317 -0.70 16.57 2.55
C MET A 317 0.26 15.43 2.19
N ILE A 318 1.25 15.67 1.33
CA ILE A 318 2.26 14.66 0.97
C ILE A 318 3.10 14.28 2.19
N VAL A 319 3.56 15.24 3.00
CA VAL A 319 4.34 14.92 4.21
C VAL A 319 3.53 14.07 5.18
N ARG A 320 2.26 14.41 5.42
CA ARG A 320 1.37 13.63 6.28
C ARG A 320 1.16 12.20 5.78
N ALA A 321 1.00 12.02 4.47
CA ALA A 321 0.89 10.69 3.87
C ALA A 321 2.17 9.86 4.03
N MET A 322 3.34 10.48 3.85
CA MET A 322 4.61 9.81 4.06
C MET A 322 4.83 9.46 5.54
N GLU A 323 4.49 10.36 6.47
CA GLU A 323 4.55 10.11 7.91
C GLU A 323 3.61 8.98 8.32
N TYR A 324 2.38 8.97 7.79
CA TYR A 324 1.41 7.91 8.02
C TYR A 324 1.96 6.53 7.63
N ALA A 325 2.65 6.45 6.50
CA ALA A 325 3.27 5.22 5.99
C ALA A 325 4.62 4.88 6.65
N GLY A 326 5.09 5.64 7.65
CA GLY A 326 6.37 5.41 8.32
C GLY A 326 7.60 5.85 7.51
N HIS A 327 7.41 6.75 6.54
CA HIS A 327 8.42 7.25 5.61
C HIS A 327 8.61 8.76 5.69
N ALA A 328 8.50 9.33 6.89
CA ALA A 328 8.65 10.78 7.12
C ALA A 328 9.90 11.33 6.38
N PRO A 329 9.73 12.31 5.47
CA PRO A 329 10.86 12.85 4.72
C PRO A 329 11.79 13.63 5.66
N ASN A 330 13.08 13.31 5.60
CA ASN A 330 14.09 13.98 6.41
C ASN A 330 14.50 15.30 5.76
N ALA A 331 14.61 16.36 6.57
CA ALA A 331 15.08 17.68 6.13
C ALA A 331 16.59 17.74 5.80
N ASN A 332 17.35 16.67 6.08
CA ASN A 332 18.82 16.66 6.05
C ASN A 332 19.43 16.58 4.63
N GLY A 333 18.59 16.61 3.57
CA GLY A 333 19.05 16.69 2.19
C GLY A 333 19.49 18.11 1.85
N ALA A 334 20.78 18.37 2.00
CA ALA A 334 21.48 19.64 1.76
C ALA A 334 21.35 20.19 0.33
N ALA A 335 20.21 20.80 0.01
CA ALA A 335 20.14 21.81 -1.03
C ALA A 335 19.46 23.04 -0.43
N THR A 336 20.28 23.95 0.12
CA THR A 336 19.89 25.32 0.43
C THR A 336 19.54 26.02 -0.88
N ARG A 337 18.35 25.76 -1.41
CA ARG A 337 17.77 26.57 -2.47
C ARG A 337 16.96 27.64 -1.78
N THR A 338 17.55 28.82 -1.67
CA THR A 338 16.83 30.01 -1.23
C THR A 338 15.92 30.43 -2.38
N PHE A 339 14.61 30.33 -2.17
CA PHE A 339 13.64 30.86 -3.12
C PHE A 339 13.40 32.33 -2.82
N ALA A 340 13.24 33.15 -3.85
CA ALA A 340 12.98 34.58 -3.68
C ALA A 340 11.63 34.85 -2.98
N ASP A 341 10.70 33.90 -3.06
CA ASP A 341 9.36 33.93 -2.47
C ASP A 341 9.22 33.00 -1.25
N GLU A 342 10.32 32.66 -0.59
CA GLU A 342 10.32 31.83 0.62
C GLU A 342 9.51 32.46 1.76
N SER A 343 9.52 33.79 1.88
CA SER A 343 8.70 34.53 2.86
C SER A 343 7.19 34.45 2.61
N ASP A 344 6.76 34.03 1.42
CA ASP A 344 5.34 33.87 1.09
C ASP A 344 4.78 32.51 1.55
N ILE A 345 5.67 31.56 1.91
CA ILE A 345 5.30 30.26 2.46
C ILE A 345 4.65 30.48 3.82
N ALA A 346 3.44 29.95 4.01
CA ALA A 346 2.77 30.11 5.28
C ALA A 346 3.51 29.34 6.40
N PRO A 347 3.56 29.85 7.65
CA PRO A 347 4.27 29.20 8.75
C PRO A 347 3.85 27.75 9.01
N TRP A 348 2.59 27.39 8.74
CA TRP A 348 2.08 26.03 8.90
C TRP A 348 2.55 25.06 7.80
N ALA A 349 3.05 25.57 6.68
CA ALA A 349 3.55 24.78 5.55
C ALA A 349 5.07 24.68 5.49
N ASP A 350 5.77 25.63 6.12
CA ASP A 350 7.23 25.79 6.05
C ASP A 350 8.00 24.48 6.25
N ALA A 351 7.77 23.80 7.38
CA ALA A 351 8.43 22.53 7.69
C ALA A 351 8.14 21.44 6.64
N ALA A 352 6.93 21.38 6.11
CA ALA A 352 6.58 20.38 5.10
C ALA A 352 7.25 20.66 3.76
N VAL A 353 7.26 21.93 3.34
CA VAL A 353 7.94 22.38 2.12
C VAL A 353 9.44 22.07 2.21
N GLY A 354 10.10 22.45 3.32
CA GLY A 354 11.51 22.19 3.55
C GLY A 354 11.86 20.70 3.48
N ARG A 355 11.07 19.83 4.14
CA ARG A 355 11.29 18.37 4.11
C ARG A 355 11.16 17.79 2.71
N LEU A 356 10.16 18.21 1.92
CA LEU A 356 9.99 17.69 0.56
C LEU A 356 11.03 18.20 -0.43
N ILE A 357 11.53 19.41 -0.25
CA ILE A 357 12.66 19.94 -1.04
C ILE A 357 13.92 19.13 -0.72
N GLY A 358 14.21 18.92 0.57
CA GLY A 358 15.36 18.11 1.01
C GLY A 358 15.29 16.67 0.49
N ALA A 359 14.09 16.08 0.45
CA ALA A 359 13.85 14.76 -0.13
C ALA A 359 13.78 14.76 -1.68
N SER A 360 13.95 15.91 -2.35
CA SER A 360 13.84 16.07 -3.81
C SER A 360 12.49 15.62 -4.42
N ILE A 361 11.43 15.58 -3.60
CA ILE A 361 10.07 15.21 -4.02
C ILE A 361 9.42 16.41 -4.71
N ILE A 362 9.45 17.57 -4.06
CA ILE A 362 9.01 18.84 -4.65
C ILE A 362 10.22 19.68 -5.07
N ARG A 363 10.05 20.45 -6.14
CA ARG A 363 11.05 21.38 -6.67
C ARG A 363 10.40 22.74 -6.89
N GLY A 364 11.21 23.80 -6.97
CA GLY A 364 10.75 25.12 -7.40
C GLY A 364 10.13 25.06 -8.80
N LEU A 365 9.22 26.01 -9.09
CA LEU A 365 8.69 26.23 -10.44
C LEU A 365 9.80 26.70 -11.38
N THR A 366 10.71 27.50 -10.85
CA THR A 366 11.97 27.88 -11.47
C THR A 366 13.12 27.64 -10.47
N GLU A 367 14.34 27.97 -10.86
CA GLU A 367 15.50 27.90 -9.96
C GLU A 367 15.37 28.82 -8.75
N THR A 368 14.61 29.92 -8.88
CA THR A 368 14.51 30.99 -7.86
C THR A 368 13.11 31.19 -7.31
N LYS A 369 12.08 30.48 -7.80
CA LYS A 369 10.69 30.64 -7.38
C LYS A 369 10.08 29.31 -6.93
N PHE A 370 9.54 29.26 -5.71
CA PHE A 370 8.76 28.12 -5.22
C PHE A 370 7.29 28.20 -5.61
N GLY A 371 6.66 29.37 -5.52
CA GLY A 371 5.25 29.63 -5.77
C GLY A 371 4.31 28.98 -4.75
N PRO A 372 4.40 29.28 -3.43
CA PRO A 372 3.64 28.56 -2.41
C PRO A 372 2.11 28.63 -2.61
N ARG A 373 1.61 29.79 -3.05
CA ARG A 373 0.18 30.05 -3.27
C ARG A 373 -0.30 29.76 -4.69
N GLU A 374 0.59 29.33 -5.58
CA GLU A 374 0.17 28.95 -6.93
C GLU A 374 -0.60 27.63 -6.91
N TYR A 375 -1.57 27.51 -7.82
CA TYR A 375 -2.35 26.29 -7.98
C TYR A 375 -1.55 25.21 -8.70
N VAL A 376 -1.84 23.96 -8.35
CA VAL A 376 -1.16 22.80 -8.92
C VAL A 376 -1.97 22.26 -10.10
N SER A 377 -1.31 22.01 -11.23
CA SER A 377 -1.96 21.32 -12.36
C SER A 377 -2.07 19.81 -12.12
N ARG A 378 -2.98 19.14 -12.84
CA ARG A 378 -3.13 17.67 -12.78
C ARG A 378 -1.81 16.94 -13.11
N ALA A 379 -1.04 17.45 -14.07
CA ALA A 379 0.28 16.92 -14.40
C ALA A 379 1.27 17.04 -13.24
N GLN A 380 1.35 18.22 -12.61
CA GLN A 380 2.22 18.44 -11.46
C GLN A 380 1.82 17.54 -10.27
N GLY A 381 0.51 17.40 -10.00
CA GLY A 381 -0.01 16.52 -8.95
C GLY A 381 0.39 15.05 -9.18
N ALA A 382 0.24 14.54 -10.40
CA ALA A 382 0.64 13.18 -10.76
C ALA A 382 2.15 12.94 -10.57
N VAL A 383 2.98 13.89 -11.01
CA VAL A 383 4.45 13.82 -10.89
C VAL A 383 4.91 13.85 -9.44
N LEU A 384 4.29 14.68 -8.60
CA LEU A 384 4.62 14.76 -7.18
C LEU A 384 4.23 13.48 -6.43
N LEU A 385 3.05 12.90 -6.71
CA LEU A 385 2.67 11.60 -6.16
C LEU A 385 3.59 10.48 -6.62
N LYS A 386 4.00 10.46 -7.89
CA LYS A 386 4.98 9.49 -8.39
C LYS A 386 6.27 9.56 -7.57
N ARG A 387 6.83 10.76 -7.38
CA ARG A 387 8.06 10.95 -6.60
C ARG A 387 7.89 10.55 -5.14
N MET A 388 6.75 10.87 -4.53
CA MET A 388 6.41 10.42 -3.18
C MET A 388 6.43 8.88 -3.10
N LEU A 389 5.75 8.19 -4.02
CA LEU A 389 5.70 6.73 -4.05
C LEU A 389 7.08 6.11 -4.29
N GLN A 390 7.90 6.68 -5.17
CA GLN A 390 9.26 6.22 -5.41
C GLN A 390 10.14 6.41 -4.16
N ALA A 391 10.03 7.56 -3.47
CA ALA A 391 10.75 7.83 -2.24
C ALA A 391 10.39 6.85 -1.11
N MET A 392 9.13 6.41 -1.06
CA MET A 392 8.64 5.40 -0.12
C MET A 392 8.91 3.95 -0.58
N GLN A 393 9.49 3.74 -1.78
CA GLN A 393 9.60 2.42 -2.41
C GLN A 393 8.25 1.70 -2.57
N PHE A 394 7.19 2.47 -2.80
CA PHE A 394 5.84 1.99 -3.07
C PHE A 394 5.60 1.73 -4.56
N ILE A 395 6.47 2.27 -5.44
CA ILE A 395 6.60 1.89 -6.85
C ILE A 395 8.08 1.88 -7.23
N ASN A 396 8.42 1.24 -8.36
CA ASN A 396 9.78 1.22 -8.88
C ASN A 396 10.31 2.64 -9.19
N PRO A 397 11.62 2.91 -8.95
CA PRO A 397 12.25 4.18 -9.26
C PRO A 397 12.51 4.35 -10.76
#